data_AF-A0A960PG69-F1
#
_entry.id   AF-A0A960PG69-F1
#
_cell.length_a   1.000
_cell.length_b   1.000
_cell.length_c   1.000
_cell.angle_alpha   90.00
_cell.angle_beta   90.00
_cell.angle_gamma   90.00
#
_symmetry.space_group_name_H-M   'P 1'
#
loop_
_entity.id
_entity.type
_entity.pdbx_description
1 polymer ?
#
loop_
_entity_poly.entity_id
_entity_poly.type
_entity_poly.pdbx_seq_one_letter_code
_entity_poly.pdbx_strand_id
1 'polypeptide(L)' 'LNPNVSMIKGVICGYRVEEIEDPLMQKIRYMDKLIDELAKGKAMEKILRK' A
#
# COMPACT_ATOMS: atom_id res chain seq x y z
N LEU A 1 1.68 -8.56 -11.89
CA LEU A 1 1.41 -7.59 -10.80
C LEU A 1 0.53 -6.48 -11.35
N ASN A 2 -0.32 -5.86 -10.51
CA ASN A 2 -1.10 -4.70 -10.93
C ASN A 2 -0.15 -3.53 -11.31
N PRO A 3 -0.33 -2.85 -12.46
CA PRO A 3 0.55 -1.75 -12.88
C PRO A 3 0.69 -0.62 -11.86
N ASN A 4 -0.37 -0.37 -11.07
CA ASN A 4 -0.42 0.72 -10.10
C ASN A 4 0.23 0.36 -8.76
N VAL A 5 0.78 -0.85 -8.59
CA VAL A 5 1.34 -1.31 -7.31
C VAL A 5 2.49 -0.41 -6.82
N SER A 6 3.30 0.12 -7.73
CA SER A 6 4.41 1.05 -7.41
C SER A 6 3.93 2.42 -6.91
N MET A 7 2.64 2.72 -7.07
CA MET A 7 2.00 3.93 -6.54
C MET A 7 1.52 3.75 -5.09
N ILE A 8 1.60 2.55 -4.52
CA ILE A 8 1.30 2.30 -3.11
C ILE A 8 2.51 2.75 -2.28
N LYS A 9 2.44 3.97 -1.75
CA LYS A 9 3.52 4.60 -0.98
C LYS A 9 3.04 5.07 0.39
N GLY A 10 4.01 5.40 1.24
CA GLY A 10 3.82 6.00 2.54
C GLY A 10 4.10 5.05 3.69
N VAL A 11 3.64 5.43 4.88
CA VAL A 11 3.94 4.70 6.11
C VAL A 11 2.79 3.78 6.49
N ILE A 12 3.13 2.55 6.91
CA ILE A 12 2.23 1.56 7.50
C ILE A 12 2.96 0.84 8.65
N CYS A 13 2.31 0.71 9.81
CA CYS A 13 2.90 0.08 11.01
C CYS A 13 4.31 0.61 11.39
N GLY A 14 4.62 1.87 11.11
CA GLY A 14 5.93 2.49 11.39
C GLY A 14 7.00 2.30 10.29
N TYR A 15 6.71 1.55 9.23
CA TYR A 15 7.62 1.32 8.12
C TYR A 15 7.17 2.10 6.88
N ARG A 16 8.13 2.64 6.13
CA ARG A 16 7.87 3.23 4.81
C ARG A 16 7.92 2.14 3.75
N VAL A 17 6.80 1.92 3.05
CA VAL A 17 6.66 0.75 2.16
C VAL A 17 7.65 0.79 0.99
N GLU A 18 7.91 1.97 0.44
CA GLU A 18 8.85 2.17 -0.65
C GLU A 18 10.33 1.89 -0.28
N GLU A 19 10.68 1.85 1.01
CA GLU A 19 12.04 1.59 1.49
C GLU A 19 12.25 0.12 1.92
N ILE A 20 11.22 -0.72 1.84
CA ILE A 20 11.35 -2.14 2.21
C ILE A 20 12.13 -2.88 1.13
N GLU A 21 13.33 -3.36 1.48
CA GLU A 21 14.23 -4.08 0.57
C GLU A 21 13.73 -5.50 0.23
N ASP A 22 13.14 -6.20 1.21
CA ASP A 22 12.63 -7.55 0.99
C ASP A 22 11.36 -7.52 0.11
N PRO A 23 11.38 -8.12 -1.09
CA PRO A 23 10.27 -8.02 -2.04
C PRO A 23 8.99 -8.71 -1.57
N LEU A 24 9.08 -9.72 -0.70
CA LEU A 24 7.91 -10.43 -0.16
C LEU A 24 7.26 -9.58 0.93
N MET A 25 8.06 -9.05 1.85
CA MET A 25 7.63 -8.14 2.91
C MET A 25 6.99 -6.88 2.32
N GLN A 26 7.57 -6.32 1.26
CA GLN A 26 7.01 -5.15 0.59
C GLN A 26 5.59 -5.44 0.05
N LYS A 27 5.38 -6.61 -0.57
CA LYS A 27 4.06 -7.02 -1.07
C LYS A 27 3.03 -7.20 0.04
N ILE A 28 3.45 -7.77 1.18
CA ILE A 28 2.59 -7.90 2.35
C ILE A 28 2.19 -6.50 2.85
N ARG A 29 3.15 -5.57 2.95
CA ARG A 29 2.86 -4.20 3.39
C ARG A 29 2.02 -3.38 2.42
N TYR A 30 2.08 -3.66 1.11
CA TYR A 30 1.13 -3.10 0.15
C TYR A 30 -0.31 -3.48 0.52
N MET A 31 -0.56 -4.75 0.86
CA MET A 31 -1.89 -5.21 1.25
C MET A 31 -2.37 -4.56 2.55
N ASP A 32 -1.50 -4.53 3.57
CA ASP A 32 -1.80 -3.84 4.85
C ASP A 32 -2.17 -2.38 4.61
N LYS A 33 -1.48 -1.70 3.70
CA LYS A 33 -1.75 -0.30 3.37
C LYS A 33 -3.12 -0.10 2.73
N LEU A 34 -3.52 -0.98 1.81
CA LEU A 34 -4.83 -0.90 1.17
C LEU A 34 -5.96 -1.12 2.19
N ILE A 35 -5.76 -2.05 3.13
CA ILE A 35 -6.71 -2.31 4.23
C ILE A 35 -6.78 -1.11 5.18
N ASP A 36 -5.65 -0.51 5.55
CA ASP A 36 -5.60 0.72 6.37
C ASP A 36 -6.35 1.88 5.72
N GLU A 37 -6.19 2.07 4.41
CA GLU A 37 -6.90 3.10 3.66
C GLU A 37 -8.40 2.86 3.58
N LEU A 38 -8.81 1.59 3.42
CA LEU A 38 -10.21 1.20 3.44
C LEU A 38 -10.84 1.42 4.82
N ALA A 39 -10.15 1.00 5.89
CA ALA A 39 -10.60 1.19 7.27
C ALA A 39 -10.72 2.67 7.65
N LYS A 40 -9.87 3.53 7.07
CA LYS A 40 -9.95 5.00 7.22
C LYS A 40 -11.06 5.65 6.37
N GLY A 41 -11.85 4.85 5.65
CA GLY A 41 -12.97 5.35 4.84
C GLY A 41 -12.55 6.09 3.57
N LYS A 42 -11.34 5.85 3.04
CA LYS A 42 -10.96 6.44 1.74
C LYS A 42 -11.84 5.85 0.64
N ALA A 43 -12.20 6.69 -0.34
CA ALA A 43 -12.93 6.26 -1.52
C ALA A 43 -12.17 5.19 -2.30
N MET A 44 -12.87 4.18 -2.83
CA MET A 44 -12.26 3.08 -3.57
C MET A 44 -11.46 3.53 -4.78
N GLU A 45 -11.90 4.58 -5.48
CA GLU A 45 -11.16 5.18 -6.61
C GLU A 45 -9.75 5.63 -6.18
N LYS A 46 -9.65 6.31 -5.03
CA LYS A 46 -8.35 6.67 -4.44
C LYS A 46 -7.55 5.45 -4.04
N ILE A 47 -8.15 4.43 -3.42
CA ILE A 47 -7.47 3.20 -2.98
C ILE A 47 -6.89 2.44 -4.18
N LEU A 48 -7.67 2.31 -5.26
CA LEU A 48 -7.26 1.65 -6.51
C LEU A 48 -6.30 2.48 -7.36
N ARG A 49 -6.04 3.74 -6.95
CA ARG A 49 -5.20 4.69 -7.66
C ARG A 49 -5.72 4.89 -9.09
N LYS A 50 -7.02 5.07 -9.23
CA LYS A 50 -7.72 5.41 -10.47
C LYS A 50 -8.15 6.86 -10.46
#